data_AF-A0A5C6U6F6-F1
#
_entry.id   AF-A0A5C6U6F6-F1
#
_cell.length_a   1.000
_cell.length_b   1.000
_cell.length_c   1.000
_cell.angle_alpha   90.00
_cell.angle_beta   90.00
_cell.angle_gamma   90.00
#
_symmetry.space_group_name_H-M   'P 1'
#
loop_
_entity.id
_entity.type
_entity.pdbx_description
1 polymer ?
#
loop_
_entity_poly.entity_id
_entity_poly.type
_entity_poly.pdbx_seq_one_letter_code
_entity_poly.pdbx_strand_id
1 'polypeptide(L)'
;MSVLRGTSYSLNNVLPPSSYNGFLVSYNNSSQITELLLMEPSLRFYRQSNNAGERQTRWSPGLRVTYRVRKQLSLESELSGEYGKTTRPTTDETASRLFYYLGGRYDF
;
A
#
# COMPACT_ATOMS: atom_id res chain seq x y z
N MET A 1 0.37 -13.26 -5.19
CA MET A 1 1.33 -12.28 -5.74
C MET A 1 0.74 -11.76 -7.05
N SER A 2 0.48 -10.46 -7.14
CA SER A 2 -0.03 -9.83 -8.37
C SER A 2 0.97 -8.78 -8.84
N VAL A 3 1.18 -8.71 -10.15
CA VAL A 3 2.04 -7.72 -10.80
C VAL A 3 1.16 -6.91 -11.74
N LEU A 4 1.01 -5.63 -11.44
CA LEU A 4 0.25 -4.69 -12.27
C LEU A 4 1.23 -3.71 -12.91
N ARG A 5 1.28 -3.72 -14.24
CA ARG A 5 1.90 -2.67 -15.05
C ARG A 5 0.78 -1.76 -15.54
N GLY A 6 0.83 -0.48 -15.16
CA GLY A 6 -0.17 0.51 -15.52
C GLY A 6 0.42 1.60 -16.39
N THR A 7 -0.22 1.89 -17.51
CA THR A 7 0.02 3.08 -18.34
C THR A 7 -1.24 3.93 -18.23
N SER A 8 -1.16 5.12 -17.62
CA SER A 8 -2.29 6.04 -17.50
C SER A 8 -2.36 6.96 -18.72
N TYR A 9 -3.53 7.03 -19.36
CA TYR A 9 -3.82 7.96 -20.46
C TYR A 9 -4.79 9.03 -19.95
N SER A 10 -4.46 10.30 -20.16
CA SER A 10 -5.34 11.44 -19.88
C SER A 10 -5.73 12.09 -21.20
N LEU A 11 -7.03 12.12 -21.52
CA LEU A 11 -7.60 12.75 -22.71
C LEU A 11 -7.72 14.25 -22.49
N ASN A 12 -6.60 14.97 -22.48
CA ASN A 12 -6.56 16.42 -22.70
C ASN A 12 -5.20 16.76 -23.30
N ASN A 13 -5.22 17.55 -24.37
CA ASN A 13 -4.18 17.91 -25.34
C ASN A 13 -2.84 18.44 -24.76
N VAL A 14 -2.20 17.68 -23.86
CA VAL A 14 -0.86 17.89 -23.35
C VAL A 14 0.02 16.84 -24.03
N LEU A 15 1.12 17.27 -24.64
CA LEU A 15 2.17 16.39 -25.18
C LEU A 15 2.36 15.19 -24.23
N PRO A 16 2.45 13.94 -24.75
CA PRO A 16 2.55 12.75 -23.92
C PRO A 16 3.66 12.99 -22.90
N PRO A 17 3.36 13.06 -21.59
CA PRO A 17 4.41 13.28 -20.63
C PRO A 17 5.30 12.05 -20.74
N SER A 18 6.53 12.30 -21.15
CA SER A 18 7.55 11.31 -21.45
C SER A 18 7.43 10.10 -20.54
N SER A 19 7.00 8.97 -21.10
CA SER A 19 7.30 7.61 -20.66
C SER A 19 7.48 7.40 -19.14
N TYR A 20 6.40 7.48 -18.36
CA TYR A 20 6.42 6.97 -16.98
C TYR A 20 6.33 5.44 -17.01
N ASN A 21 7.38 4.75 -16.57
CA ASN A 21 7.39 3.30 -16.39
C ASN A 21 7.29 2.99 -14.90
N GLY A 22 6.12 2.51 -14.48
CA GLY A 22 5.84 2.13 -13.11
C GLY A 22 5.68 0.61 -12.98
N PHE A 23 6.28 0.03 -11.94
CA PHE A 23 5.97 -1.33 -11.52
C PHE A 23 5.47 -1.33 -10.08
N LEU A 24 4.44 -2.15 -9.85
CA LEU A 24 3.89 -2.41 -8.54
C LEU A 24 3.94 -3.90 -8.27
N VAL A 25 4.53 -4.25 -7.13
CA VAL A 25 4.49 -5.59 -6.56
C VAL A 25 3.72 -5.52 -5.25
N SER A 26 2.67 -6.33 -5.13
CA SER A 26 1.94 -6.47 -3.88
C SER A 26 1.94 -7.91 -3.40
N TYR A 27 2.30 -8.06 -2.13
CA TYR A 27 2.14 -9.25 -1.34
C TYR A 27 1.03 -9.01 -0.33
N ASN A 28 0.10 -9.96 -0.24
CA ASN A 28 -0.93 -9.98 0.77
C ASN A 28 -1.12 -11.45 1.15
N ASN A 29 -1.11 -11.71 2.44
CA ASN A 29 -1.35 -13.03 2.99
C ASN A 29 -2.40 -12.86 4.08
N SER A 30 -3.39 -13.74 4.08
CA SER A 30 -4.40 -13.84 5.12
C SER A 30 -4.28 -15.22 5.74
N SER A 31 -3.81 -15.25 6.98
CA SER A 31 -3.58 -16.48 7.73
C SER A 31 -4.45 -16.49 8.97
N GLN A 32 -5.37 -17.45 9.02
CA GLN A 32 -6.15 -17.72 10.22
C GLN A 32 -5.29 -18.57 11.16
N ILE A 33 -4.75 -17.92 12.20
CA ILE A 33 -3.89 -18.58 13.19
C ILE A 33 -4.74 -19.44 14.12
N THR A 34 -5.97 -19.00 14.41
CA THR A 34 -6.94 -19.72 15.24
C THR A 34 -8.35 -19.37 14.76
N GLU A 35 -9.37 -20.12 15.16
CA GLU A 35 -10.78 -19.78 14.89
C GLU A 35 -11.16 -18.36 15.34
N LEU A 36 -10.42 -17.81 16.31
CA LEU A 36 -10.62 -16.49 16.90
C LEU A 36 -9.64 -15.44 16.40
N LEU A 37 -8.55 -15.81 15.70
CA LEU A 37 -7.48 -14.88 15.35
C LEU A 37 -7.13 -15.00 13.86
N LEU A 38 -7.30 -13.88 13.16
CA LEU A 38 -6.92 -13.71 11.76
C LEU A 38 -5.81 -12.67 11.69
N MET A 39 -4.74 -13.00 10.97
CA MET A 39 -3.65 -12.08 10.70
C MET A 39 -3.50 -11.91 9.19
N GLU A 40 -3.46 -10.66 8.76
CA GLU A 40 -3.40 -10.26 7.36
C GLU A 40 -2.19 -9.34 7.12
N PRO A 41 -0.97 -9.88 7.06
CA PRO A 41 0.18 -9.12 6.62
C PRO A 41 0.06 -8.76 5.13
N SER A 42 0.47 -7.54 4.81
CA SER A 42 0.52 -6.99 3.47
C SER A 42 1.80 -6.18 3.27
N LEU A 43 2.33 -6.24 2.05
CA LEU A 43 3.48 -5.44 1.67
C LEU A 43 3.29 -5.02 0.23
N ARG A 44 3.35 -3.72 0.00
CA ARG A 44 3.31 -3.14 -1.34
C ARG A 44 4.63 -2.46 -1.64
N PHE A 45 5.21 -2.78 -2.78
CA PHE A 45 6.39 -2.11 -3.30
C PHE A 45 6.05 -1.51 -4.65
N TYR A 46 6.25 -0.20 -4.76
CA TYR A 46 6.00 0.57 -5.97
C TYR A 46 7.29 1.28 -6.37
N ARG A 47 7.62 1.21 -7.66
CA ARG A 47 8.71 2.00 -8.21
C ARG A 47 8.29 2.55 -9.55
N GLN A 48 8.56 3.83 -9.75
CA GLN A 48 8.28 4.57 -10.96
C GLN A 48 9.55 5.30 -11.41
N SER A 49 9.83 5.24 -12.71
CA SER A 49 10.88 6.02 -13.34
C SER A 49 10.32 6.81 -14.52
N ASN A 50 10.74 8.06 -14.65
CA ASN A 50 10.41 8.95 -15.76
C ASN A 50 11.65 9.19 -16.65
N ASN A 51 11.44 9.42 -17.95
CA ASN A 51 12.47 9.86 -18.90
C ASN A 51 13.10 11.23 -18.54
N ALA A 52 12.45 12.02 -17.68
CA ALA A 52 12.98 13.28 -17.14
C ALA A 52 13.98 13.12 -15.97
N GLY A 53 14.36 11.87 -15.63
CA GLY A 53 15.33 11.57 -14.56
C GLY A 53 14.72 11.45 -13.16
N GLU A 54 13.41 11.65 -13.01
CA GLU A 54 12.68 11.45 -11.75
C GLU A 54 12.51 9.96 -11.43
N ARG A 55 12.88 9.57 -10.20
CA ARG A 55 12.71 8.22 -9.69
C ARG A 55 11.91 8.26 -8.39
N GLN A 56 10.79 7.57 -8.35
CA GLN A 56 9.98 7.40 -7.16
C GLN A 56 10.02 5.94 -6.73
N THR A 57 10.33 5.70 -5.46
CA THR A 57 10.21 4.37 -4.83
C THR A 57 9.36 4.51 -3.59
N ARG A 58 8.36 3.64 -3.45
CA ARG A 58 7.46 3.61 -2.31
C ARG A 58 7.29 2.19 -1.80
N TRP A 59 7.45 2.03 -0.50
CA TRP A 59 7.25 0.79 0.20
C TRP A 59 6.19 1.00 1.28
N SER A 60 5.20 0.12 1.29
CA SER A 60 4.06 0.21 2.18
C SER A 60 3.85 -1.13 2.88
N PRO A 61 4.49 -1.37 4.02
CA PRO A 61 4.14 -2.48 4.89
C PRO A 61 2.80 -2.22 5.57
N GLY A 62 1.96 -3.25 5.68
CA GLY A 62 0.71 -3.21 6.41
C GLY A 62 0.47 -4.51 7.13
N LEU A 63 -0.21 -4.44 8.26
CA LEU A 63 -0.62 -5.58 9.05
C LEU A 63 -2.01 -5.30 9.58
N ARG A 64 -2.95 -6.18 9.25
CA ARG A 64 -4.26 -6.19 9.91
C ARG A 64 -4.37 -7.43 10.79
N VAL A 65 -4.93 -7.25 11.97
CA VAL A 65 -5.16 -8.30 12.96
C VAL A 65 -6.62 -8.21 13.36
N THR A 66 -7.34 -9.31 13.21
CA THR A 66 -8.74 -9.41 13.60
C THR A 66 -8.88 -10.48 14.67
N TYR A 67 -9.34 -10.07 15.84
CA TYR A 67 -9.56 -10.94 16.99
C TYR A 67 -11.05 -11.04 17.30
N ARG A 68 -11.62 -12.23 17.07
CA ARG A 68 -13.00 -12.55 17.39
C ARG A 68 -13.07 -13.08 18.82
N VAL A 69 -13.51 -12.26 19.76
CA VAL A 69 -13.64 -12.63 21.17
C VAL A 69 -14.82 -13.59 21.39
N ARG A 70 -15.95 -13.31 20.72
CA ARG A 70 -17.18 -14.13 20.73
C ARG A 70 -17.85 -14.05 19.36
N LYS A 71 -18.86 -14.89 19.10
CA LYS A 71 -19.68 -14.80 17.86
C LYS A 71 -20.26 -13.39 17.64
N GLN A 72 -20.47 -12.64 18.73
CA GLN A 72 -21.08 -11.31 18.76
C GLN A 72 -20.05 -10.17 18.86
N LEU A 73 -18.76 -10.45 19.09
CA LEU A 73 -17.76 -9.42 19.34
C LEU A 73 -16.47 -9.70 18.55
N SER A 74 -16.13 -8.80 17.65
CA SER A 74 -14.88 -8.83 16.88
C SER A 74 -14.12 -7.52 17.08
N LEU A 75 -12.82 -7.63 17.32
CA LEU A 75 -11.89 -6.51 17.39
C LEU A 75 -11.02 -6.55 16.14
N GLU A 76 -10.81 -5.39 15.53
CA GLU A 76 -10.02 -5.23 14.32
C GLU A 76 -8.96 -4.17 14.60
N SER A 77 -7.70 -4.52 14.38
CA SER A 77 -6.59 -3.57 14.42
C SER A 77 -5.89 -3.58 13.09
N GLU A 78 -5.60 -2.40 12.55
CA GLU A 78 -4.82 -2.25 11.34
C GLU A 78 -3.69 -1.26 11.58
N LEU A 79 -2.49 -1.65 11.16
CA LEU A 79 -1.31 -0.81 11.16
C LEU A 79 -0.77 -0.80 9.73
N SER A 80 -0.61 0.36 9.13
CA SER A 80 0.07 0.46 7.84
C SER A 80 1.06 1.62 7.83
N GLY A 81 2.25 1.34 7.35
CA GLY A 81 3.27 2.33 7.05
C GLY A 81 3.32 2.57 5.54
N GLU A 82 3.55 3.79 5.14
CA GLU A 82 3.91 4.15 3.77
C GLU A 82 5.17 5.01 3.83
N TYR A 83 6.20 4.57 3.13
CA TYR A 83 7.45 5.28 3.04
C TYR A 83 7.76 5.45 1.55
N GLY A 84 7.81 6.70 1.09
CA GLY A 84 8.09 7.08 -0.28
C GLY A 84 9.33 7.95 -0.33
N LYS A 85 10.24 7.66 -1.25
CA LYS A 85 11.33 8.55 -1.64
C LYS A 85 11.15 8.92 -3.11
N THR A 86 11.16 10.21 -3.38
CA THR A 86 11.13 10.76 -4.73
C THR A 86 12.40 11.56 -4.95
N THR A 87 13.26 11.08 -5.84
CA THR A 87 14.49 11.77 -6.23
C THR A 87 14.25 12.46 -7.57
N ARG A 88 14.42 13.77 -7.60
CA ARG A 88 14.38 14.62 -8.79
C ARG A 88 15.76 15.23 -9.03
N PRO A 89 16.10 15.65 -10.25
CA PRO A 89 17.40 16.25 -10.57
C PRO A 89 17.78 17.44 -9.69
N THR A 90 16.78 18.14 -9.16
CA THR A 90 16.94 19.37 -8.37
C THR A 90 16.49 19.24 -6.91
N THR A 91 15.83 18.16 -6.52
CA THR A 91 15.26 18.03 -5.16
C THR A 91 15.03 16.57 -4.78
N ASP A 92 15.40 16.21 -3.56
CA ASP A 92 15.04 14.95 -2.92
C ASP A 92 13.88 15.18 -1.95
N GLU A 93 12.83 14.37 -2.09
CA GLU A 93 11.65 14.41 -1.22
C GLU A 93 11.45 13.05 -0.57
N THR A 94 11.31 13.05 0.76
CA THR A 94 11.01 11.84 1.52
C THR A 94 9.69 12.03 2.23
N ALA A 95 8.76 11.10 2.02
CA ALA A 95 7.45 11.07 2.66
C ALA A 95 7.32 9.79 3.48
N SER A 96 7.01 9.92 4.76
CA SER A 96 6.66 8.80 5.63
C SER A 96 5.29 9.05 6.24
N ARG A 97 4.40 8.07 6.14
CA ARG A 97 3.07 8.09 6.73
C ARG A 97 2.87 6.82 7.52
N LEU A 98 2.32 6.97 8.72
CA LEU A 98 1.92 5.84 9.55
C LEU A 98 0.44 5.98 9.82
N PHE A 99 -0.31 4.93 9.52
CA PHE A 99 -1.72 4.80 9.78
C PHE A 99 -1.92 3.71 10.81
N TYR A 100 -2.67 4.03 11.85
CA TYR A 100 -3.09 3.07 12.85
C TYR A 100 -4.59 3.20 13.03
N TYR A 101 -5.25 2.05 13.05
CA TYR A 101 -6.68 1.92 13.20
C TYR A 101 -6.98 0.81 14.21
N LEU A 102 -7.97 1.08 15.04
CA LEU A 102 -8.53 0.12 15.98
C LEU A 102 -10.04 0.28 15.95
N GLY A 103 -10.74 -0.82 15.68
CA GLY A 103 -12.19 -0.90 15.60
C GLY A 103 -12.70 -2.09 16.40
N GLY A 104 -13.93 -1.98 16.88
CA GLY A 104 -14.67 -3.07 17.48
C GLY A 104 -16.04 -3.17 16.83
N ARG A 105 -16.43 -4.38 16.44
CA ARG A 105 -17.76 -4.69 15.94
C ARG A 105 -18.48 -5.55 16.97
N TYR A 106 -19.62 -5.05 17.41
CA TYR A 106 -20.56 -5.77 18.26
C TYR A 106 -21.84 -6.05 17.47
N ASP A 107 -22.22 -7.31 17.38
CA ASP A 107 -23.40 -7.81 16.67
C ASP A 107 -24.35 -8.40 17.72
N PHE A 108 -25.58 -7.85 17.83
CA PHE A 108 -26.55 -8.16 18.88
C PHE A 108 -27.66 -9.09 18.40
#